data_AF-A0A1P8YBC8-F1
#
_entry.id   AF-A0A1P8YBC8-F1
#
_cell.length_a   1.000
_cell.length_b   1.000
_cell.length_c   1.000
_cell.angle_alpha   90.00
_cell.angle_beta   90.00
_cell.angle_gamma   90.00
#
_symmetry.space_group_name_H-M   'P 1'
#
loop_
_entity.id
_entity.type
_entity.pdbx_description
1 polymer ?
#
loop_
_entity_poly.entity_id
_entity_poly.type
_entity_poly.pdbx_seq_one_letter_code
_entity_poly.pdbx_strand_id
1 'polypeptide(L)'
;MIVRGELAEARSGREERRTALASVVQLTDLHILDAQSPMRFEYVHPLNGSAFRPHETLTTQGLVSLVSRINSLPGGPHTRRAFDAVVTTGDNTDNKEHAELGWLLTALNGGTFIPNTGAADRYEGVQNSGAGLYWNPESPIRDIYKKAGFPEMPGLLGAAALTPVTSPGLRTPWYSVFGNHDDSIQGTIPSGIGPLEAMYTGSIKIEAPDSEHARAIGSAASSDPAALPSILAAVTTPPRIVTPDGNRAPFTPRQYIAAHLDPRNAGPGPVGHGFAPDAGETGIGFYSFEIAPGVIGISMDSTNRAGFVDGSLGEAQFRWIEQTLQAGSSRFFDVGGRPVTQSRQDTYFLLFSHHTSGTMDNLIPDPRIPASAATRAPSCWTCCTASRTCSPG
;
A
#
# COMPACT_ATOMS: atom_id res chain seq x y z
N MET A 1 -11.82 -14.77 20.36
CA MET A 1 -10.42 -14.46 20.72
C MET A 1 -9.55 -15.65 20.34
N ILE A 2 -8.44 -15.40 19.64
CA ILE A 2 -7.52 -16.43 19.16
C ILE A 2 -6.45 -16.68 20.23
N VAL A 3 -6.05 -17.94 20.40
CA VAL A 3 -4.91 -18.35 21.22
C VAL A 3 -3.90 -18.99 20.27
N ARG A 4 -2.66 -18.51 20.30
CA ARG A 4 -1.53 -19.06 19.53
C ARG A 4 -0.89 -20.20 20.32
N GLY A 5 -1.62 -21.32 20.43
CA GLY A 5 -1.22 -22.48 21.23
C GLY A 5 0.06 -23.16 20.75
N GLU A 6 0.38 -22.97 19.47
CA GLU A 6 1.65 -23.38 18.87
C GLU A 6 2.85 -22.54 19.32
N LEU A 7 2.63 -21.35 19.91
CA LEU A 7 3.68 -20.55 20.54
C LEU A 7 3.80 -20.84 22.04
N ALA A 8 2.67 -20.97 22.74
CA ALA A 8 2.63 -21.36 24.15
C ALA A 8 1.25 -21.84 24.58
N GLU A 9 1.20 -22.84 25.47
CA GLU A 9 -0.04 -23.31 26.06
C GLU A 9 -0.73 -22.21 26.90
N ALA A 10 -2.04 -22.03 26.66
CA ALA A 10 -2.84 -21.10 27.44
C ALA A 10 -3.09 -21.64 28.86
N ARG A 11 -2.79 -20.83 29.88
CA ARG A 11 -3.13 -21.14 31.27
C ARG A 11 -4.63 -20.98 31.53
N SER A 12 -5.17 -21.81 32.42
CA SER A 12 -6.57 -21.71 32.89
C SER A 12 -6.86 -20.34 33.54
N GLY A 13 -8.14 -19.94 33.51
CA GLY A 13 -8.60 -18.66 34.06
C GLY A 13 -8.09 -17.41 33.34
N ARG A 14 -7.40 -17.53 32.19
CA ARG A 14 -6.79 -16.38 31.50
C ARG A 14 -7.75 -15.24 31.15
N GLU A 15 -9.03 -15.52 30.94
CA GLU A 15 -10.05 -14.49 30.66
C GLU A 15 -10.11 -13.44 31.79
N GLU A 16 -9.92 -13.86 33.04
CA GLU A 16 -9.98 -13.01 34.24
C GLU A 16 -8.64 -12.37 34.60
N ARG A 17 -7.54 -12.85 34.01
CA ARG A 17 -6.15 -12.49 34.40
C ARG A 17 -5.35 -11.82 33.29
N ARG A 18 -5.86 -11.84 32.05
CA ARG A 18 -5.18 -11.26 30.90
C ARG A 18 -5.09 -9.75 31.07
N THR A 19 -3.93 -9.20 30.72
CA THR A 19 -3.72 -7.75 30.64
C THR A 19 -3.48 -7.37 29.19
N ALA A 20 -4.14 -6.31 28.73
CA ALA A 20 -3.97 -5.82 27.37
C ALA A 20 -2.64 -5.06 27.24
N LEU A 21 -1.70 -5.61 26.47
CA LEU A 21 -0.37 -5.02 26.27
C LEU A 21 -0.37 -3.89 25.25
N ALA A 22 -1.06 -4.09 24.12
CA ALA A 22 -1.24 -3.11 23.06
C ALA A 22 -2.59 -3.32 22.34
N SER A 23 -3.04 -2.30 21.62
CA SER A 23 -4.20 -2.32 20.74
C SER A 23 -3.87 -1.56 19.45
N VAL A 24 -3.79 -2.29 18.34
CA VAL A 24 -3.41 -1.73 17.03
C VAL A 24 -4.59 -1.85 16.07
N VAL A 25 -4.77 -0.84 15.22
CA VAL A 25 -5.63 -0.90 14.04
C VAL A 25 -4.73 -1.06 12.82
N GLN A 26 -4.94 -2.12 12.05
CA GLN A 26 -4.25 -2.32 10.78
C GLN A 26 -5.13 -1.82 9.63
N LEU A 27 -4.57 -0.98 8.77
CA LEU A 27 -5.11 -0.64 7.47
C LEU A 27 -4.16 -1.25 6.43
N THR A 28 -4.70 -1.75 5.32
CA THR A 28 -3.89 -2.35 4.25
C THR A 28 -4.59 -2.14 2.94
N ASP A 29 -3.81 -2.03 1.86
CA ASP A 29 -4.34 -2.02 0.49
C ASP A 29 -5.43 -0.95 0.34
N LEU A 30 -5.12 0.27 0.81
CA LEU A 30 -6.05 1.39 0.71
C LEU A 30 -6.28 1.77 -0.76
N HIS A 31 -5.23 1.64 -1.58
CA HIS A 31 -5.21 1.96 -3.01
C HIS A 31 -5.95 3.28 -3.28
N ILE A 32 -5.53 4.36 -2.60
CA ILE A 32 -6.03 5.70 -2.94
C ILE A 32 -5.57 6.02 -4.35
N LEU A 33 -6.53 6.27 -5.23
CA LEU A 33 -6.27 6.27 -6.66
C LEU A 33 -6.87 7.45 -7.40
N ASP A 34 -6.16 7.91 -8.42
CA ASP A 34 -6.68 8.81 -9.43
C ASP A 34 -7.33 8.01 -10.57
N ALA A 35 -8.66 7.86 -10.52
CA ALA A 35 -9.42 7.12 -11.55
C ALA A 35 -9.35 7.75 -12.95
N GLN A 36 -8.81 8.97 -13.06
CA GLN A 36 -8.72 9.76 -14.29
C GLN A 36 -7.31 9.75 -14.87
N SER A 37 -6.33 9.17 -14.17
CA SER A 37 -4.94 9.15 -14.62
C SER A 37 -4.82 8.48 -15.99
N PRO A 38 -4.07 9.06 -16.95
CA PRO A 38 -3.78 8.40 -18.21
C PRO A 38 -2.91 7.16 -18.04
N MET A 39 -2.16 7.06 -16.93
CA MET A 39 -1.24 5.97 -16.68
C MET A 39 -1.89 4.80 -15.92
N ARG A 40 -3.13 4.47 -16.30
CA ARG A 40 -3.85 3.30 -15.79
C ARG A 40 -4.06 2.27 -16.88
N PHE A 41 -4.19 1.01 -16.46
CA PHE A 41 -4.35 -0.15 -17.34
C PHE A 41 -5.71 -0.82 -17.15
N GLU A 42 -6.77 -0.02 -16.98
CA GLU A 42 -8.10 -0.52 -16.59
C GLU A 42 -8.62 -1.59 -17.56
N TYR A 43 -8.26 -1.49 -18.84
CA TYR A 43 -8.67 -2.42 -19.89
C TYR A 43 -8.11 -3.85 -19.74
N VAL A 44 -7.14 -4.05 -18.85
CA VAL A 44 -6.59 -5.38 -18.53
C VAL A 44 -7.48 -6.11 -17.51
N HIS A 45 -8.48 -5.47 -16.92
CA HIS A 45 -9.30 -6.08 -15.85
C HIS A 45 -9.96 -7.43 -16.16
N PRO A 46 -10.35 -7.75 -17.42
CA PRO A 46 -10.87 -9.08 -17.75
C PRO A 46 -9.83 -10.20 -17.61
N LEU A 47 -8.54 -9.85 -17.62
CA LEU A 47 -7.41 -10.76 -17.43
C LEU A 47 -6.92 -10.73 -15.98
N ASN A 48 -6.92 -9.55 -15.35
CA ASN A 48 -6.56 -9.35 -13.96
C ASN A 48 -7.55 -8.39 -13.28
N GLY A 49 -8.47 -8.94 -12.49
CA GLY A 49 -9.56 -8.18 -11.87
C GLY A 49 -9.14 -7.05 -10.93
N SER A 50 -7.86 -6.96 -10.52
CA SER A 50 -7.37 -5.82 -9.74
C SER A 50 -7.21 -4.53 -10.56
N ALA A 51 -7.11 -4.61 -11.89
CA ALA A 51 -6.80 -3.46 -12.75
C ALA A 51 -7.93 -2.41 -12.87
N PHE A 52 -9.18 -2.80 -12.59
CA PHE A 52 -10.32 -1.87 -12.54
C PHE A 52 -11.38 -2.39 -11.58
N ARG A 53 -11.89 -1.50 -10.72
CA ARG A 53 -12.99 -1.81 -9.79
C ARG A 53 -14.12 -0.80 -10.03
N PRO A 54 -15.40 -1.21 -10.12
CA PRO A 54 -16.50 -0.27 -10.40
C PRO A 54 -16.55 0.96 -9.47
N HIS A 55 -16.23 0.79 -8.19
CA HIS A 55 -16.32 1.87 -7.20
C HIS A 55 -14.99 2.62 -6.99
N GLU A 56 -13.99 2.46 -7.87
CA GLU A 56 -12.64 3.00 -7.66
C GLU A 56 -12.57 4.53 -7.59
N THR A 57 -13.48 5.25 -8.23
CA THR A 57 -13.62 6.71 -8.09
C THR A 57 -14.05 7.13 -6.66
N LEU A 58 -14.52 6.19 -5.82
CA LEU A 58 -14.96 6.45 -4.44
C LEU A 58 -13.90 6.09 -3.38
N THR A 59 -12.66 5.78 -3.75
CA THR A 59 -11.62 5.36 -2.79
C THR A 59 -11.37 6.39 -1.69
N THR A 60 -11.34 7.67 -2.03
CA THR A 60 -11.12 8.74 -1.05
C THR A 60 -12.29 8.89 -0.06
N GLN A 61 -13.53 8.81 -0.52
CA GLN A 61 -14.72 8.81 0.34
C GLN A 61 -14.80 7.54 1.19
N GLY A 62 -14.38 6.40 0.64
CA GLY A 62 -14.21 5.14 1.36
C GLY A 62 -13.22 5.29 2.51
N LEU A 63 -12.06 5.91 2.27
CA LEU A 63 -11.06 6.17 3.30
C LEU A 63 -11.57 7.14 4.37
N VAL A 64 -12.24 8.24 3.99
CA VAL A 64 -12.87 9.15 4.96
C VAL A 64 -13.90 8.44 5.83
N SER A 65 -14.68 7.53 5.25
CA SER A 65 -15.64 6.70 5.97
C SER A 65 -14.94 5.73 6.92
N LEU A 66 -13.84 5.12 6.49
CA LEU A 66 -13.01 4.23 7.31
C LEU A 66 -12.40 4.97 8.50
N VAL A 67 -11.82 6.15 8.29
CA VAL A 67 -11.27 7.02 9.35
C VAL A 67 -12.37 7.39 10.35
N SER A 68 -13.53 7.82 9.87
CA SER A 68 -14.69 8.14 10.72
C SER A 68 -15.14 6.92 11.53
N ARG A 69 -15.13 5.73 10.92
CA ARG A 69 -15.48 4.49 11.60
C ARG A 69 -14.47 4.16 12.70
N ILE A 70 -13.18 4.23 12.44
CA ILE A 70 -12.12 3.99 13.43
C ILE A 70 -12.29 4.92 14.62
N ASN A 71 -12.46 6.22 14.37
CA ASN A 71 -12.65 7.24 15.41
C ASN A 71 -13.93 7.04 16.25
N SER A 72 -14.93 6.32 15.72
CA SER A 72 -16.18 6.01 16.44
C SER A 72 -16.03 4.84 17.42
N LEU A 73 -14.97 4.04 17.30
CA LEU A 73 -14.77 2.87 18.15
C LEU A 73 -14.20 3.31 19.51
N PRO A 74 -14.71 2.75 20.62
CA PRO A 74 -14.24 3.10 21.96
C PRO A 74 -12.87 2.48 22.33
N GLY A 75 -12.27 1.70 21.41
CA GLY A 75 -11.04 0.93 21.62
C GLY A 75 -11.17 -0.51 21.10
N GLY A 76 -10.18 -1.35 21.44
CA GLY A 76 -10.11 -2.75 21.02
C GLY A 76 -11.36 -3.55 21.43
N PRO A 77 -11.89 -4.42 20.54
CA PRO A 77 -13.22 -5.03 20.71
C PRO A 77 -13.35 -5.94 21.95
N HIS A 78 -12.24 -6.52 22.42
CA HIS A 78 -12.24 -7.45 23.56
C HIS A 78 -11.61 -6.90 24.84
N THR A 79 -10.61 -6.04 24.69
CA THR A 79 -9.85 -5.49 25.82
C THR A 79 -10.35 -4.13 26.25
N ARG A 80 -11.11 -3.43 25.39
CA ARG A 80 -11.54 -2.03 25.57
C ARG A 80 -10.38 -1.04 25.75
N ARG A 81 -9.13 -1.48 25.55
CA ARG A 81 -7.95 -0.64 25.53
C ARG A 81 -8.10 0.36 24.39
N ALA A 82 -7.80 1.63 24.63
CA ALA A 82 -7.73 2.63 23.57
C ALA A 82 -6.72 2.19 22.50
N PHE A 83 -6.92 2.59 21.25
CA PHE A 83 -5.94 2.29 20.21
C PHE A 83 -4.64 3.03 20.50
N ASP A 84 -3.54 2.29 20.53
CA ASP A 84 -2.21 2.83 20.75
C ASP A 84 -1.57 3.29 19.42
N ALA A 85 -1.87 2.57 18.33
CA ALA A 85 -1.37 2.88 17.00
C ALA A 85 -2.37 2.47 15.91
N VAL A 86 -2.36 3.23 14.81
CA VAL A 86 -2.88 2.80 13.51
C VAL A 86 -1.69 2.54 12.59
N VAL A 87 -1.66 1.43 11.88
CA VAL A 87 -0.55 1.10 10.97
C VAL A 87 -1.11 0.80 9.60
N THR A 88 -0.63 1.51 8.57
CA THR A 88 -0.89 1.13 7.19
C THR A 88 0.17 0.13 6.73
N THR A 89 -0.22 -1.01 6.17
CA THR A 89 0.70 -2.08 5.74
C THR A 89 1.02 -2.02 4.24
N GLY A 90 1.25 -0.82 3.71
CA GLY A 90 1.59 -0.60 2.31
C GLY A 90 0.38 -0.48 1.39
N ASP A 91 0.67 -0.23 0.12
CA ASP A 91 -0.31 -0.01 -0.93
C ASP A 91 -1.31 1.10 -0.56
N ASN A 92 -0.72 2.20 -0.11
CA ASN A 92 -1.46 3.35 0.34
C ASN A 92 -2.00 4.16 -0.85
N THR A 93 -1.15 4.31 -1.88
CA THR A 93 -1.49 4.82 -3.21
C THR A 93 -1.72 3.66 -4.20
N ASP A 94 -2.33 3.90 -5.36
CA ASP A 94 -2.54 2.86 -6.40
C ASP A 94 -1.51 2.95 -7.52
N ASN A 95 -1.12 4.16 -7.89
CA ASN A 95 -0.25 4.39 -9.03
C ASN A 95 0.83 5.42 -8.70
N LYS A 96 1.29 5.46 -7.44
CA LYS A 96 2.44 6.25 -6.99
C LYS A 96 2.41 7.73 -7.41
N GLU A 97 1.24 8.35 -7.46
CA GLU A 97 1.07 9.74 -7.90
C GLU A 97 1.10 10.74 -6.74
N HIS A 98 1.62 11.94 -6.98
CA HIS A 98 1.60 13.01 -5.97
C HIS A 98 0.17 13.41 -5.55
N ALA A 99 -0.80 13.36 -6.47
CA ALA A 99 -2.22 13.60 -6.17
C ALA A 99 -2.75 12.58 -5.16
N GLU A 100 -2.54 11.28 -5.42
CA GLU A 100 -2.97 10.17 -4.56
C GLU A 100 -2.35 10.28 -3.15
N LEU A 101 -1.04 10.52 -3.08
CA LEU A 101 -0.33 10.70 -1.82
C LEU A 101 -0.86 11.91 -1.03
N GLY A 102 -1.16 13.01 -1.71
CA GLY A 102 -1.76 14.20 -1.09
C GLY A 102 -3.13 13.91 -0.48
N TRP A 103 -3.98 13.17 -1.20
CA TRP A 103 -5.31 12.78 -0.69
C TRP A 103 -5.21 11.81 0.49
N LEU A 104 -4.33 10.81 0.42
CA LEU A 104 -4.05 9.89 1.52
C LEU A 104 -3.66 10.66 2.79
N LEU A 105 -2.62 11.51 2.70
CA LEU A 105 -2.11 12.26 3.84
C LEU A 105 -3.18 13.20 4.41
N THR A 106 -3.92 13.91 3.55
CA THR A 106 -5.01 14.79 4.01
C THR A 106 -6.14 13.99 4.66
N ALA A 107 -6.49 12.82 4.13
CA ALA A 107 -7.54 11.98 4.69
C ALA A 107 -7.15 11.41 6.06
N LEU A 108 -5.91 10.92 6.22
CA LEU A 108 -5.44 10.35 7.49
C LEU A 108 -5.12 11.41 8.54
N ASN A 109 -4.61 12.57 8.15
CA ASN A 109 -4.26 13.66 9.07
C ASN A 109 -5.42 14.61 9.36
N GLY A 110 -6.47 14.57 8.53
CA GLY A 110 -7.62 15.46 8.60
C GLY A 110 -7.42 16.70 7.73
N GLY A 111 -8.52 17.16 7.16
CA GLY A 111 -8.50 18.28 6.21
C GLY A 111 -9.54 18.12 5.11
N THR A 112 -9.49 19.04 4.15
CA THR A 112 -10.38 19.03 2.99
C THR A 112 -9.55 19.02 1.71
N PHE A 113 -9.93 18.19 0.76
CA PHE A 113 -9.29 18.09 -0.55
C PHE A 113 -10.34 17.79 -1.62
N ILE A 114 -9.99 18.05 -2.88
CA ILE A 114 -10.81 17.65 -4.03
C ILE A 114 -10.11 16.45 -4.68
N PRO A 115 -10.76 15.28 -4.77
CA PRO A 115 -10.19 14.07 -5.36
C PRO A 115 -10.25 14.14 -6.91
N ASN A 116 -9.69 15.21 -7.47
CA ASN A 116 -9.69 15.47 -8.90
C ASN A 116 -8.29 15.74 -9.42
N THR A 117 -8.02 15.25 -10.62
CA THR A 117 -6.89 15.65 -11.48
C THR A 117 -7.42 15.96 -12.87
N GLY A 118 -6.63 16.67 -13.68
CA GLY A 118 -7.01 17.04 -15.04
C GLY A 118 -8.04 18.16 -15.03
N ALA A 119 -9.15 17.99 -15.76
CA ALA A 119 -10.14 19.05 -15.91
C ALA A 119 -10.85 19.36 -14.58
N ALA A 120 -10.88 20.63 -14.20
CA ALA A 120 -11.55 21.07 -12.96
C ALA A 120 -13.09 20.94 -13.01
N ASP A 121 -13.68 20.85 -14.20
CA ASP A 121 -15.12 20.97 -14.42
C ASP A 121 -15.78 19.69 -14.95
N ARG A 122 -15.02 18.62 -15.20
CA ARG A 122 -15.55 17.36 -15.74
C ARG A 122 -14.68 16.16 -15.36
N TYR A 123 -15.31 15.00 -15.33
CA TYR A 123 -14.63 13.72 -15.12
C TYR A 123 -13.99 13.19 -16.41
N GLU A 124 -12.74 12.73 -16.35
CA GLU A 124 -11.92 12.29 -17.47
C GLU A 124 -11.40 10.84 -17.35
N GLY A 125 -12.11 9.98 -16.61
CA GLY A 125 -11.78 8.54 -16.46
C GLY A 125 -12.66 7.58 -17.29
N VAL A 126 -12.39 6.28 -17.22
CA VAL A 126 -13.06 5.26 -18.06
C VAL A 126 -14.55 5.08 -17.77
N GLN A 127 -15.02 5.51 -16.58
CA GLN A 127 -16.41 5.38 -16.14
C GLN A 127 -17.41 6.31 -16.85
N ASN A 128 -16.94 7.22 -17.72
CA ASN A 128 -17.80 7.96 -18.66
C ASN A 128 -17.36 7.82 -20.13
N SER A 129 -16.60 6.76 -20.47
CA SER A 129 -16.13 6.50 -21.83
C SER A 129 -17.23 5.98 -22.77
N GLY A 130 -18.30 5.40 -22.23
CA GLY A 130 -19.30 4.66 -23.00
C GLY A 130 -18.86 3.24 -23.41
N ALA A 131 -17.63 2.82 -23.07
CA ALA A 131 -17.18 1.47 -23.32
C ALA A 131 -17.92 0.48 -22.40
N GLY A 132 -18.56 -0.53 -23.00
CA GLY A 132 -19.28 -1.57 -22.26
C GLY A 132 -18.41 -2.45 -21.35
N LEU A 133 -17.08 -2.25 -21.40
CA LEU A 133 -16.06 -2.90 -20.56
C LEU A 133 -16.07 -2.38 -19.12
N TYR A 134 -16.56 -1.16 -18.87
CA TYR A 134 -16.53 -0.51 -17.56
C TYR A 134 -17.93 -0.24 -17.04
N TRP A 135 -18.06 -0.04 -15.72
CA TRP A 135 -19.32 0.46 -15.17
C TRP A 135 -19.44 1.93 -15.53
N ASN A 136 -20.43 2.26 -16.36
CA ASN A 136 -20.74 3.63 -16.76
C ASN A 136 -21.93 4.14 -15.93
N PRO A 137 -21.74 4.59 -14.67
CA PRO A 137 -22.83 4.85 -13.73
C PRO A 137 -23.82 5.89 -14.24
N GLU A 138 -23.38 6.89 -15.01
CA GLU A 138 -24.23 7.99 -15.46
C GLU A 138 -24.81 7.80 -16.87
N SER A 139 -24.69 6.59 -17.44
CA SER A 139 -25.14 6.28 -18.81
C SER A 139 -26.14 5.13 -18.84
N PRO A 140 -27.16 5.18 -19.73
CA PRO A 140 -28.12 4.09 -19.91
C PRO A 140 -27.55 2.86 -20.65
N ILE A 141 -26.28 2.89 -21.05
CA ILE A 141 -25.61 1.77 -21.71
C ILE A 141 -25.64 0.54 -20.81
N ARG A 142 -26.07 -0.60 -21.38
CA ARG A 142 -26.08 -1.92 -20.71
C ARG A 142 -24.68 -2.56 -20.76
N ASP A 143 -23.74 -1.98 -20.03
CA ASP A 143 -22.38 -2.49 -19.83
C ASP A 143 -22.35 -3.83 -19.05
N ILE A 144 -21.17 -4.44 -18.94
CA ILE A 144 -21.01 -5.74 -18.27
C ILE A 144 -21.42 -5.71 -16.78
N TYR A 145 -21.30 -4.56 -16.11
CA TYR A 145 -21.62 -4.44 -14.69
C TYR A 145 -23.12 -4.24 -14.47
N LYS A 146 -23.80 -3.46 -15.32
CA LYS A 146 -25.27 -3.34 -15.27
C LYS A 146 -25.95 -4.67 -15.62
N LYS A 147 -25.36 -5.49 -16.48
CA LYS A 147 -25.81 -6.87 -16.71
C LYS A 147 -25.69 -7.75 -15.45
N ALA A 148 -24.74 -7.43 -14.56
CA ALA A 148 -24.55 -8.07 -13.27
C ALA A 148 -25.34 -7.41 -12.11
N GLY A 149 -26.15 -6.38 -12.39
CA GLY A 149 -27.04 -5.74 -11.41
C GLY A 149 -26.55 -4.41 -10.84
N PHE A 150 -25.45 -3.85 -11.34
CA PHE A 150 -25.03 -2.50 -10.94
C PHE A 150 -26.04 -1.44 -11.42
N PRO A 151 -26.35 -0.42 -10.59
CA PRO A 151 -27.36 0.57 -10.93
C PRO A 151 -26.85 1.65 -11.90
N GLU A 152 -27.80 2.39 -12.47
CA GLU A 152 -27.55 3.74 -12.99
C GLU A 152 -27.56 4.73 -11.81
N MET A 153 -26.56 5.60 -11.74
CA MET A 153 -26.36 6.59 -10.68
C MET A 153 -25.95 7.94 -11.29
N PRO A 154 -26.90 8.70 -11.88
CA PRO A 154 -26.62 10.04 -12.39
C PRO A 154 -26.04 10.97 -11.31
N GLY A 155 -24.99 11.72 -11.65
CA GLY A 155 -24.31 12.66 -10.76
C GLY A 155 -23.26 12.04 -9.84
N LEU A 156 -23.07 10.71 -9.87
CA LEU A 156 -22.06 10.03 -9.06
C LEU A 156 -20.64 10.55 -9.33
N LEU A 157 -20.24 10.66 -10.59
CA LEU A 157 -18.86 11.01 -10.97
C LEU A 157 -18.53 12.45 -10.61
N GLY A 158 -19.48 13.38 -10.81
CA GLY A 158 -19.33 14.77 -10.37
C GLY A 158 -19.24 14.90 -8.85
N ALA A 159 -20.05 14.14 -8.10
CA ALA A 159 -19.99 14.11 -6.65
C ALA A 159 -18.69 13.46 -6.12
N ALA A 160 -18.22 12.41 -6.80
CA ALA A 160 -17.09 11.61 -6.35
C ALA A 160 -15.73 12.23 -6.70
N ALA A 161 -15.59 12.85 -7.88
CA ALA A 161 -14.31 13.41 -8.33
C ALA A 161 -14.22 14.92 -8.13
N LEU A 162 -15.31 15.67 -8.36
CA LEU A 162 -15.23 17.14 -8.50
C LEU A 162 -15.65 17.92 -7.24
N THR A 163 -16.16 17.23 -6.22
CA THR A 163 -16.66 17.87 -5.00
C THR A 163 -15.64 17.75 -3.86
N PRO A 164 -15.40 18.81 -3.06
CA PRO A 164 -14.55 18.71 -1.88
C PRO A 164 -15.01 17.63 -0.91
N VAL A 165 -14.05 16.85 -0.41
CA VAL A 165 -14.23 15.83 0.62
C VAL A 165 -13.49 16.27 1.88
N THR A 166 -14.17 16.23 3.03
CA THR A 166 -13.58 16.57 4.33
C THR A 166 -13.42 15.32 5.18
N SER A 167 -12.18 15.05 5.61
CA SER A 167 -11.88 14.00 6.58
C SER A 167 -11.69 14.58 7.98
N PRO A 168 -12.20 13.91 9.04
CA PRO A 168 -11.91 14.29 10.40
C PRO A 168 -10.46 13.99 10.83
N GLY A 169 -9.71 13.23 10.02
CA GLY A 169 -8.39 12.71 10.39
C GLY A 169 -8.47 11.63 11.47
N LEU A 170 -7.43 10.80 11.58
CA LEU A 170 -7.32 9.84 12.68
C LEU A 170 -7.09 10.57 14.01
N ARG A 171 -7.61 10.01 15.10
CA ARG A 171 -7.37 10.50 16.47
C ARG A 171 -6.22 9.78 17.19
N THR A 172 -5.76 8.69 16.61
CA THR A 172 -4.68 7.85 17.13
C THR A 172 -3.44 8.06 16.25
N PRO A 173 -2.23 8.12 16.83
CA PRO A 173 -1.00 8.18 16.06
C PRO A 173 -0.94 7.08 15.01
N TRP A 174 -0.46 7.41 13.81
CA TRP A 174 -0.40 6.47 12.71
C TRP A 174 0.98 6.35 12.07
N TYR A 175 1.25 5.16 11.55
CA TYR A 175 2.55 4.74 11.03
C TYR A 175 2.39 4.14 9.64
N SER A 176 3.30 4.48 8.72
CA SER A 176 3.25 4.02 7.33
C SER A 176 4.27 2.92 7.07
N VAL A 177 3.80 1.80 6.52
CA VAL A 177 4.64 0.82 5.81
C VAL A 177 4.54 1.11 4.32
N PHE A 178 5.61 0.79 3.59
CA PHE A 178 5.75 1.02 2.15
C PHE A 178 5.35 -0.23 1.36
N GLY A 179 4.46 -0.10 0.36
CA GLY A 179 4.06 -1.18 -0.55
C GLY A 179 4.60 -1.02 -1.97
N ASN A 180 4.34 -2.00 -2.83
CA ASN A 180 4.74 -1.96 -4.25
C ASN A 180 3.95 -0.92 -5.04
N HIS A 181 2.68 -0.66 -4.73
CA HIS A 181 1.93 0.43 -5.36
C HIS A 181 2.40 1.83 -4.92
N ASP A 182 3.17 1.92 -3.83
CA ASP A 182 3.84 3.16 -3.40
C ASP A 182 5.21 3.35 -4.10
N ASP A 183 5.56 2.55 -5.11
CA ASP A 183 6.88 2.62 -5.79
C ASP A 183 6.84 2.39 -7.29
N SER A 184 6.07 1.39 -7.70
CA SER A 184 6.01 0.85 -9.05
C SER A 184 4.76 1.33 -9.74
N ILE A 185 4.84 1.51 -11.06
CA ILE A 185 3.69 1.88 -11.89
C ILE A 185 2.66 0.74 -11.78
N GLN A 186 1.45 1.08 -11.33
CA GLN A 186 0.37 0.14 -10.98
C GLN A 186 0.86 -1.03 -10.10
N GLY A 187 1.82 -0.77 -9.20
CA GLY A 187 2.39 -1.78 -8.31
C GLY A 187 3.16 -2.92 -8.97
N THR A 188 3.36 -2.89 -10.29
CA THR A 188 3.91 -4.04 -11.02
C THR A 188 5.05 -3.64 -11.95
N ILE A 189 4.96 -2.48 -12.59
CA ILE A 189 5.93 -2.08 -13.60
C ILE A 189 7.01 -1.21 -12.93
N PRO A 190 8.30 -1.53 -13.14
CA PRO A 190 9.38 -0.74 -12.55
C PRO A 190 9.36 0.71 -13.05
N SER A 191 9.87 1.59 -12.19
CA SER A 191 10.09 3.00 -12.54
C SER A 191 11.23 3.16 -13.56
N GLY A 192 11.37 4.36 -14.14
CA GLY A 192 12.45 4.71 -15.06
C GLY A 192 12.19 4.40 -16.54
N ILE A 193 10.98 3.93 -16.88
CA ILE A 193 10.56 3.74 -18.28
C ILE A 193 9.99 5.06 -18.79
N GLY A 194 10.86 5.91 -19.34
CA GLY A 194 10.57 7.31 -19.71
C GLY A 194 9.24 7.54 -20.47
N PRO A 195 8.92 6.76 -21.52
CA PRO A 195 7.62 6.90 -22.21
C PRO A 195 6.40 6.67 -21.31
N LEU A 196 6.47 5.74 -20.35
CA LEU A 196 5.38 5.50 -19.39
C LEU A 196 5.31 6.63 -18.35
N GLU A 197 6.46 7.09 -17.84
CA GLU A 197 6.50 8.21 -16.91
C GLU A 197 5.93 9.50 -17.53
N ALA A 198 6.15 9.72 -18.82
CA ALA A 198 5.58 10.84 -19.56
C ALA A 198 4.04 10.75 -19.70
N MET A 199 3.46 9.55 -19.68
CA MET A 199 2.01 9.39 -19.80
C MET A 199 1.25 9.91 -18.59
N TYR A 200 1.80 9.80 -17.37
CA TYR A 200 1.16 10.26 -16.13
C TYR A 200 0.62 11.68 -16.24
N THR A 201 1.44 12.61 -16.71
CA THR A 201 1.10 14.04 -16.80
C THR A 201 0.58 14.45 -18.17
N GLY A 202 0.50 13.50 -19.11
CA GLY A 202 0.14 13.73 -20.51
C GLY A 202 -1.37 13.86 -20.75
N SER A 203 -1.73 14.02 -22.03
CA SER A 203 -3.11 14.20 -22.49
C SER A 203 -3.73 12.97 -23.15
N ILE A 204 -3.03 11.83 -23.18
CA ILE A 204 -3.45 10.66 -23.96
C ILE A 204 -3.81 9.52 -23.01
N LYS A 205 -5.11 9.18 -22.93
CA LYS A 205 -5.61 8.05 -22.14
C LYS A 205 -6.13 6.95 -23.07
N ILE A 206 -5.60 5.74 -22.91
CA ILE A 206 -6.09 4.56 -23.62
C ILE A 206 -7.24 3.98 -22.79
N GLU A 207 -8.47 4.01 -23.31
CA GLU A 207 -9.63 3.56 -22.55
C GLU A 207 -10.02 2.11 -22.86
N ALA A 208 -10.03 1.70 -24.13
CA ALA A 208 -10.50 0.36 -24.51
C ALA A 208 -9.79 -0.13 -25.78
N PRO A 209 -8.51 -0.54 -25.71
CA PRO A 209 -7.84 -1.14 -26.85
C PRO A 209 -8.52 -2.46 -27.21
N ASP A 210 -8.23 -2.98 -28.41
CA ASP A 210 -8.71 -4.31 -28.79
C ASP A 210 -8.14 -5.40 -27.87
N SER A 211 -8.77 -6.58 -27.91
CA SER A 211 -8.43 -7.69 -27.01
C SER A 211 -7.02 -8.25 -27.23
N GLU A 212 -6.42 -8.06 -28.42
CA GLU A 212 -5.06 -8.53 -28.70
C GLU A 212 -4.07 -7.62 -27.98
N HIS A 213 -4.19 -6.31 -28.16
CA HIS A 213 -3.37 -5.33 -27.47
C HIS A 213 -3.56 -5.38 -25.95
N ALA A 214 -4.79 -5.51 -25.45
CA ALA A 214 -5.04 -5.64 -24.00
C ALA A 214 -4.31 -6.85 -23.40
N ARG A 215 -4.29 -8.00 -24.09
CA ARG A 215 -3.53 -9.19 -23.67
C ARG A 215 -2.03 -8.98 -23.75
N ALA A 216 -1.53 -8.38 -24.84
CA ALA A 216 -0.12 -8.08 -25.00
C ALA A 216 0.39 -7.15 -23.89
N ILE A 217 -0.37 -6.10 -23.56
CA ILE A 217 -0.06 -5.16 -22.48
C ILE A 217 -0.04 -5.86 -21.13
N GLY A 218 -1.09 -6.62 -20.79
CA GLY A 218 -1.15 -7.36 -19.52
C GLY A 218 0.00 -8.37 -19.37
N SER A 219 0.33 -9.08 -20.46
CA SER A 219 1.47 -10.00 -20.49
C SER A 219 2.79 -9.28 -20.28
N ALA A 220 3.04 -8.19 -21.02
CA ALA A 220 4.27 -7.43 -20.94
C ALA A 220 4.47 -6.81 -19.55
N ALA A 221 3.41 -6.21 -18.97
CA ALA A 221 3.46 -5.67 -17.61
C ALA A 221 3.95 -6.68 -16.56
N SER A 222 3.64 -7.98 -16.75
CA SER A 222 3.99 -9.03 -15.80
C SER A 222 5.31 -9.76 -16.10
N SER A 223 5.87 -9.61 -17.30
CA SER A 223 6.99 -10.46 -17.76
C SER A 223 8.10 -9.74 -18.52
N ASP A 224 7.77 -8.67 -19.23
CA ASP A 224 8.72 -7.85 -19.98
C ASP A 224 8.25 -6.38 -20.03
N PRO A 225 8.35 -5.64 -18.91
CA PRO A 225 7.85 -4.27 -18.86
C PRO A 225 8.57 -3.33 -19.86
N ALA A 226 9.78 -3.67 -20.28
CA ALA A 226 10.54 -2.88 -21.27
C ALA A 226 9.89 -2.88 -22.67
N ALA A 227 9.05 -3.88 -22.97
CA ALA A 227 8.29 -3.93 -24.22
C ALA A 227 7.02 -3.06 -24.21
N LEU A 228 6.55 -2.59 -23.05
CA LEU A 228 5.30 -1.82 -22.96
C LEU A 228 5.26 -0.58 -23.86
N PRO A 229 6.31 0.26 -23.96
CA PRO A 229 6.25 1.45 -24.83
C PRO A 229 5.96 1.12 -26.29
N SER A 230 6.56 0.06 -26.85
CA SER A 230 6.33 -0.31 -28.25
C SER A 230 4.95 -0.92 -28.47
N ILE A 231 4.45 -1.72 -27.51
CA ILE A 231 3.10 -2.29 -27.56
C ILE A 231 2.05 -1.18 -27.47
N LEU A 232 2.21 -0.23 -26.55
CA LEU A 232 1.30 0.91 -26.40
C LEU A 232 1.29 1.80 -27.64
N ALA A 233 2.46 2.04 -28.25
CA ALA A 233 2.57 2.79 -29.49
C ALA A 233 1.90 2.10 -30.70
N ALA A 234 1.71 0.78 -30.65
CA ALA A 234 1.03 0.00 -31.68
C ALA A 234 -0.50 0.00 -31.54
N VAL A 235 -1.06 0.45 -30.40
CA VAL A 235 -2.50 0.52 -30.18
C VAL A 235 -3.13 1.47 -31.21
N THR A 236 -4.05 0.93 -32.01
CA THR A 236 -4.72 1.67 -33.09
C THR A 236 -6.09 2.21 -32.71
N THR A 237 -6.66 1.76 -31.60
CA THR A 237 -7.92 2.31 -31.10
C THR A 237 -7.71 3.77 -30.71
N PRO A 238 -8.56 4.71 -31.18
CA PRO A 238 -8.40 6.12 -30.85
C PRO A 238 -8.35 6.34 -29.33
N PRO A 239 -7.31 7.00 -28.81
CA PRO A 239 -7.26 7.34 -27.39
C PRO A 239 -8.22 8.48 -27.08
N ARG A 240 -8.57 8.61 -25.80
CA ARG A 240 -9.23 9.82 -25.30
C ARG A 240 -8.20 10.90 -25.06
N ILE A 241 -8.53 12.12 -25.50
CA ILE A 241 -7.79 13.31 -25.10
C ILE A 241 -8.32 13.77 -23.74
N VAL A 242 -7.43 13.82 -22.75
CA VAL A 242 -7.70 14.27 -21.39
C VAL A 242 -6.84 15.49 -21.06
N THR A 243 -7.19 16.22 -20.02
CA THR A 243 -6.44 17.40 -19.59
C THR A 243 -5.14 16.96 -18.91
N PRO A 244 -3.97 17.45 -19.37
CA PRO A 244 -2.69 17.29 -18.66
C PRO A 244 -2.77 17.81 -17.23
N ASP A 245 -2.11 17.11 -16.30
CA ASP A 245 -2.01 17.55 -14.91
C ASP A 245 -0.65 17.16 -14.33
N GLY A 246 0.08 18.14 -13.81
CA GLY A 246 1.38 17.92 -13.19
C GLY A 246 1.29 17.20 -11.84
N ASN A 247 0.13 17.22 -11.16
CA ASN A 247 -0.07 16.53 -9.89
C ASN A 247 -0.10 15.00 -10.03
N ARG A 248 -0.29 14.49 -11.25
CA ARG A 248 -0.18 13.06 -11.57
C ARG A 248 1.28 12.58 -11.62
N ALA A 249 2.26 13.46 -11.55
CA ALA A 249 3.66 13.07 -11.64
C ALA A 249 3.98 11.97 -10.62
N PRO A 250 4.63 10.88 -11.05
CA PRO A 250 4.98 9.78 -10.15
C PRO A 250 6.04 10.23 -9.17
N PHE A 251 5.89 9.90 -7.89
CA PHE A 251 6.89 10.20 -6.87
C PHE A 251 7.97 9.11 -6.79
N THR A 252 9.11 9.46 -6.22
CA THR A 252 10.14 8.53 -5.77
C THR A 252 9.95 8.15 -4.30
N PRO A 253 10.51 7.03 -3.81
CA PRO A 253 10.42 6.68 -2.39
C PRO A 253 10.95 7.76 -1.44
N ARG A 254 12.00 8.49 -1.85
CA ARG A 254 12.48 9.66 -1.11
C ARG A 254 11.44 10.76 -1.01
N GLN A 255 10.72 11.05 -2.10
CA GLN A 255 9.63 12.03 -2.09
C GLN A 255 8.43 11.57 -1.28
N TYR A 256 8.09 10.27 -1.31
CA TYR A 256 7.06 9.71 -0.43
C TYR A 256 7.41 9.92 1.04
N ILE A 257 8.63 9.54 1.43
CA ILE A 257 9.11 9.71 2.81
C ILE A 257 9.17 11.19 3.19
N ALA A 258 9.70 12.05 2.31
CA ALA A 258 9.76 13.48 2.53
C ALA A 258 8.36 14.10 2.74
N ALA A 259 7.34 13.62 2.03
CA ALA A 259 5.96 14.07 2.24
C ALA A 259 5.44 13.70 3.64
N HIS A 260 5.79 12.53 4.18
CA HIS A 260 5.44 12.13 5.55
C HIS A 260 6.22 12.93 6.61
N LEU A 261 7.46 13.32 6.31
CA LEU A 261 8.31 14.13 7.18
C LEU A 261 7.93 15.62 7.22
N ASP A 262 7.15 16.09 6.25
CA ASP A 262 6.65 17.47 6.23
C ASP A 262 5.77 17.75 7.46
N PRO A 263 6.12 18.74 8.31
CA PRO A 263 5.33 19.06 9.50
C PRO A 263 3.86 19.41 9.22
N ARG A 264 3.53 19.86 8.00
CA ARG A 264 2.13 20.10 7.57
C ARG A 264 1.31 18.82 7.55
N ASN A 265 1.97 17.68 7.39
CA ASN A 265 1.37 16.36 7.38
C ASN A 265 1.52 15.65 8.73
N ALA A 266 1.83 16.33 9.83
CA ALA A 266 2.02 15.66 11.12
C ALA A 266 0.75 14.97 11.65
N GLY A 267 -0.43 15.58 11.43
CA GLY A 267 -1.73 15.04 11.91
C GLY A 267 -1.70 14.63 13.40
N PRO A 268 -2.25 13.47 13.78
CA PRO A 268 -2.17 12.94 15.16
C PRO A 268 -0.76 12.46 15.55
N GLY A 269 0.21 12.53 14.63
CA GLY A 269 1.60 12.19 14.86
C GLY A 269 1.92 10.69 14.75
N PRO A 270 3.20 10.34 15.01
CA PRO A 270 4.32 11.27 15.14
C PRO A 270 4.66 11.94 13.79
N VAL A 271 5.40 13.05 13.80
CA VAL A 271 5.98 13.62 12.56
C VAL A 271 6.80 12.54 11.85
N GLY A 272 6.63 12.40 10.53
CA GLY A 272 7.25 11.33 9.76
C GLY A 272 6.47 10.02 9.74
N HIS A 273 5.42 9.86 10.57
CA HIS A 273 4.62 8.63 10.65
C HIS A 273 5.46 7.36 10.72
N GLY A 274 6.53 7.44 11.53
CA GLY A 274 7.50 6.37 11.76
C GLY A 274 8.81 6.48 10.98
N PHE A 275 8.84 7.18 9.84
CA PHE A 275 10.10 7.37 9.12
C PHE A 275 11.11 8.19 9.94
N ALA A 276 12.39 7.80 9.84
CA ALA A 276 13.47 8.53 10.50
C ALA A 276 13.62 9.94 9.89
N PRO A 277 14.07 10.96 10.66
CA PRO A 277 14.20 12.33 10.17
C PRO A 277 15.08 12.49 8.91
N ASP A 278 16.09 11.62 8.75
CA ASP A 278 17.01 11.57 7.61
C ASP A 278 16.55 10.61 6.49
N ALA A 279 15.43 9.90 6.67
CA ALA A 279 14.94 8.89 5.73
C ALA A 279 14.55 9.49 4.37
N GLY A 280 14.19 10.78 4.31
CA GLY A 280 13.94 11.48 3.04
C GLY A 280 15.20 11.64 2.18
N GLU A 281 16.39 11.62 2.79
CA GLU A 281 17.67 11.70 2.11
C GLU A 281 18.23 10.31 1.82
N THR A 282 18.22 9.42 2.82
CA THR A 282 18.76 8.07 2.70
C THR A 282 17.90 7.15 1.84
N GLY A 283 16.58 7.37 1.82
CA GLY A 283 15.61 6.49 1.17
C GLY A 283 15.33 5.19 1.93
N ILE A 284 15.74 5.09 3.20
CA ILE A 284 15.49 3.93 4.05
C ILE A 284 14.02 3.94 4.50
N GLY A 285 13.24 2.97 4.02
CA GLY A 285 11.81 2.84 4.29
C GLY A 285 11.42 1.98 5.50
N PHE A 286 12.38 1.34 6.17
CA PHE A 286 12.14 0.46 7.33
C PHE A 286 12.57 1.13 8.63
N TYR A 287 11.86 0.87 9.72
CA TYR A 287 12.08 1.51 11.03
C TYR A 287 11.39 0.73 12.16
N SER A 288 11.70 1.08 13.41
CA SER A 288 10.98 0.60 14.59
C SER A 288 10.33 1.74 15.36
N PHE A 289 9.27 1.44 16.10
CA PHE A 289 8.52 2.42 16.89
C PHE A 289 7.91 1.77 18.12
N GLU A 290 7.75 2.54 19.20
CA GLU A 290 7.05 2.06 20.38
C GLU A 290 5.53 2.15 20.15
N ILE A 291 4.84 1.00 20.21
CA ILE A 291 3.38 0.95 20.17
C ILE A 291 2.84 1.23 21.57
N ALA A 292 3.40 0.55 22.58
CA ALA A 292 3.04 0.67 23.98
C ALA A 292 4.25 0.26 24.84
N PRO A 293 4.26 0.55 26.15
CA PRO A 293 5.37 0.15 27.02
C PRO A 293 5.73 -1.34 26.88
N GLY A 294 6.94 -1.61 26.38
CA GLY A 294 7.45 -2.97 26.15
C GLY A 294 6.90 -3.69 24.90
N VAL A 295 6.18 -2.97 24.03
CA VAL A 295 5.65 -3.47 22.74
C VAL A 295 6.17 -2.59 21.60
N ILE A 296 7.03 -3.16 20.76
CA ILE A 296 7.71 -2.47 19.66
C ILE A 296 7.14 -2.94 18.32
N GLY A 297 6.75 -1.99 17.47
CA GLY A 297 6.46 -2.20 16.07
C GLY A 297 7.74 -2.16 15.23
N ILE A 298 7.82 -3.01 14.21
CA ILE A 298 8.87 -3.00 13.18
C ILE A 298 8.17 -2.87 11.83
N SER A 299 8.35 -1.73 11.16
CA SER A 299 7.94 -1.52 9.78
C SER A 299 9.02 -2.05 8.85
N MET A 300 8.64 -2.93 7.93
CA MET A 300 9.52 -3.56 6.96
C MET A 300 9.25 -3.00 5.56
N ASP A 301 10.29 -2.59 4.86
CA ASP A 301 10.21 -2.28 3.43
C ASP A 301 10.47 -3.57 2.65
N SER A 302 9.41 -4.31 2.34
CA SER A 302 9.50 -5.54 1.55
C SER A 302 9.39 -5.32 0.05
N THR A 303 9.37 -4.06 -0.40
CA THR A 303 9.14 -3.75 -1.81
C THR A 303 10.42 -3.88 -2.62
N ASN A 304 10.40 -4.72 -3.65
CA ASN A 304 11.48 -4.83 -4.61
C ASN A 304 11.31 -3.80 -5.74
N ARG A 305 12.36 -3.05 -5.99
CA ARG A 305 12.40 -1.91 -6.91
C ARG A 305 12.64 -2.31 -8.36
N ALA A 306 12.92 -3.59 -8.58
CA ALA A 306 12.86 -4.21 -9.89
C ALA A 306 11.41 -4.31 -10.44
N GLY A 307 10.40 -3.95 -9.64
CA GLY A 307 8.98 -4.09 -9.97
C GLY A 307 8.45 -5.46 -9.57
N PHE A 308 7.40 -5.89 -10.27
CA PHE A 308 6.59 -7.09 -10.03
C PHE A 308 5.80 -7.06 -8.72
N VAL A 309 4.95 -8.07 -8.53
CA VAL A 309 4.00 -8.16 -7.41
C VAL A 309 4.60 -8.80 -6.15
N ASP A 310 5.72 -9.50 -6.30
CA ASP A 310 6.40 -10.17 -5.20
C ASP A 310 7.51 -9.29 -4.63
N GLY A 311 7.67 -9.40 -3.31
CA GLY A 311 8.62 -8.61 -2.54
C GLY A 311 9.96 -9.30 -2.31
N SER A 312 10.83 -8.62 -1.57
CA SER A 312 12.04 -9.19 -0.96
C SER A 312 12.57 -8.29 0.14
N LEU A 313 13.55 -8.78 0.91
CA LEU A 313 14.27 -7.97 1.88
C LEU A 313 15.72 -7.80 1.42
N GLY A 314 16.20 -6.56 1.44
CA GLY A 314 17.62 -6.29 1.30
C GLY A 314 18.41 -6.82 2.51
N GLU A 315 19.63 -7.30 2.27
CA GLU A 315 20.47 -7.90 3.31
C GLU A 315 20.71 -6.98 4.52
N ALA A 316 20.86 -5.67 4.30
CA ALA A 316 21.05 -4.69 5.36
C ALA A 316 19.82 -4.59 6.29
N GLN A 317 18.61 -4.57 5.70
CA GLN A 317 17.36 -4.57 6.46
C GLN A 317 17.21 -5.88 7.23
N PHE A 318 17.47 -7.02 6.57
CA PHE A 318 17.36 -8.33 7.21
C PHE A 318 18.26 -8.42 8.46
N ARG A 319 19.54 -8.04 8.33
CA ARG A 319 20.49 -7.99 9.44
C ARG A 319 20.05 -7.01 10.53
N TRP A 320 19.52 -5.84 10.16
CA TRP A 320 18.99 -4.87 11.12
C TRP A 320 17.80 -5.43 11.91
N ILE A 321 16.88 -6.15 11.26
CA ILE A 321 15.75 -6.80 11.94
C ILE A 321 16.27 -7.85 12.91
N GLU A 322 17.17 -8.74 12.49
CA GLU A 322 17.76 -9.77 13.36
C GLU A 322 18.42 -9.15 14.60
N GLN A 323 19.24 -8.11 14.40
CA GLN A 323 19.91 -7.40 15.49
C GLN A 323 18.89 -6.74 16.44
N THR A 324 17.81 -6.16 15.90
CA THR A 324 16.75 -5.53 16.69
C THR A 324 16.02 -6.57 17.56
N LEU A 325 15.66 -7.72 16.98
CA LEU A 325 15.02 -8.81 17.70
C LEU A 325 15.93 -9.39 18.78
N GLN A 326 17.20 -9.66 18.46
CA GLN A 326 18.18 -10.15 19.43
C GLN A 326 18.40 -9.17 20.58
N ALA A 327 18.52 -7.87 20.28
CA ALA A 327 18.66 -6.84 21.29
C ALA A 327 17.47 -6.86 22.26
N GLY A 328 16.23 -7.02 21.79
CA GLY A 328 15.04 -7.07 22.65
C GLY A 328 14.73 -8.40 23.34
N SER A 329 15.53 -9.46 23.13
CA SER A 329 15.18 -10.81 23.58
C SER A 329 16.19 -11.36 24.58
N SER A 330 15.71 -11.88 25.71
CA SER A 330 16.51 -12.63 26.69
C SER A 330 16.95 -14.00 26.16
N ARG A 331 16.27 -14.51 25.13
CA ARG A 331 16.54 -15.80 24.46
C ARG A 331 16.37 -15.67 22.96
N PHE A 332 17.33 -16.17 22.19
CA PHE A 332 17.28 -16.23 20.73
C PHE A 332 18.13 -17.40 20.21
N PHE A 333 18.14 -17.62 18.90
CA PHE A 333 19.04 -18.59 18.26
C PHE A 333 20.14 -17.87 17.50
N ASP A 334 21.39 -18.33 17.63
CA ASP A 334 22.49 -17.84 16.81
C ASP A 334 22.40 -18.34 15.36
N VAL A 335 23.32 -17.88 14.52
CA VAL A 335 23.42 -18.29 13.10
C VAL A 335 23.57 -19.80 12.89
N GLY A 336 24.05 -20.53 13.91
CA GLY A 336 24.17 -21.98 13.91
C GLY A 336 22.95 -22.70 14.47
N GLY A 337 21.86 -21.97 14.76
CA GLY A 337 20.64 -22.51 15.37
C GLY A 337 20.81 -22.90 16.83
N ARG A 338 21.84 -22.42 17.52
CA ARG A 338 22.07 -22.72 18.94
C ARG A 338 21.34 -21.71 19.81
N PRO A 339 20.67 -22.15 20.89
CA PRO A 339 20.01 -21.24 21.80
C PRO A 339 21.05 -20.40 22.55
N VAL A 340 20.86 -19.09 22.54
CA VAL A 340 21.62 -18.10 23.30
C VAL A 340 20.71 -17.47 24.35
N THR A 341 21.26 -17.23 25.54
CA THR A 341 20.56 -16.56 26.63
C THR A 341 21.36 -15.38 27.12
N GLN A 342 20.68 -14.27 27.42
CA GLN A 342 21.29 -13.06 27.97
C GLN A 342 20.40 -12.46 29.07
N SER A 343 21.01 -11.73 30.00
CA SER A 343 20.28 -11.07 31.09
C SER A 343 19.62 -9.79 30.59
N ARG A 344 18.36 -9.91 30.15
CA ARG A 344 17.55 -8.78 29.67
C ARG A 344 16.07 -9.02 29.94
N GLN A 345 15.30 -7.93 29.98
CA GLN A 345 13.84 -7.99 29.91
C GLN A 345 13.39 -8.19 28.46
N ASP A 346 12.46 -9.12 28.23
CA ASP A 346 11.91 -9.39 26.90
C ASP A 346 11.02 -8.24 26.41
N THR A 347 11.12 -7.98 25.12
CA THR A 347 10.27 -7.04 24.37
C THR A 347 9.29 -7.82 23.50
N TYR A 348 8.04 -7.36 23.40
CA TYR A 348 7.10 -7.88 22.42
C TYR A 348 7.29 -7.16 21.09
N PHE A 349 7.50 -7.91 20.01
CA PHE A 349 7.67 -7.35 18.67
C PHE A 349 6.45 -7.65 17.79
N LEU A 350 5.96 -6.63 17.09
CA LEU A 350 4.97 -6.76 16.01
C LEU A 350 5.64 -6.32 14.70
N LEU A 351 5.77 -7.24 13.75
CA LEU A 351 6.35 -6.96 12.45
C LEU A 351 5.24 -6.63 11.46
N PHE A 352 5.40 -5.53 10.74
CA PHE A 352 4.49 -5.03 9.73
C PHE A 352 5.21 -5.04 8.39
N SER A 353 4.64 -5.77 7.43
CA SER A 353 5.16 -5.84 6.07
C SER A 353 4.00 -5.82 5.10
N HIS A 354 4.24 -5.27 3.91
CA HIS A 354 3.28 -5.33 2.82
C HIS A 354 3.16 -6.76 2.28
N HIS A 355 4.28 -7.30 1.80
CA HIS A 355 4.33 -8.69 1.32
C HIS A 355 4.31 -9.68 2.49
N THR A 356 3.61 -10.80 2.31
CA THR A 356 3.69 -11.92 3.26
C THR A 356 5.01 -12.66 3.11
N SER A 357 5.41 -13.45 4.10
CA SER A 357 6.61 -14.29 3.97
C SER A 357 6.55 -15.29 2.80
N GLY A 358 5.34 -15.63 2.32
CA GLY A 358 5.14 -16.52 1.17
C GLY A 358 5.26 -15.82 -0.20
N THR A 359 5.21 -14.49 -0.22
CA THR A 359 5.24 -13.66 -1.45
C THR A 359 6.48 -12.75 -1.47
N MET A 360 7.55 -13.19 -0.81
CA MET A 360 8.85 -12.51 -0.82
C MET A 360 9.90 -13.38 -1.54
N ASP A 361 9.70 -13.61 -2.84
CA ASP A 361 10.57 -14.43 -3.69
C ASP A 361 11.10 -13.71 -4.93
N ASN A 362 10.88 -12.40 -5.03
CA ASN A 362 11.49 -11.56 -6.05
C ASN A 362 12.97 -11.29 -5.72
N LEU A 363 13.84 -12.19 -6.20
CA LEU A 363 15.28 -12.14 -5.94
C LEU A 363 16.07 -11.34 -6.97
N ILE A 364 15.40 -10.57 -7.84
CA ILE A 364 16.06 -9.65 -8.75
C ILE A 364 16.77 -8.57 -7.90
N PRO A 365 18.07 -8.31 -8.09
CA PRO A 365 18.78 -7.28 -7.33
C PRO A 365 18.13 -5.90 -7.50
N ASP A 366 18.04 -5.12 -6.41
CA ASP A 366 17.53 -3.74 -6.48
C ASP A 366 18.40 -2.94 -7.45
N PRO A 367 17.84 -2.41 -8.56
CA PRO A 367 18.61 -1.64 -9.54
C PRO A 367 19.25 -0.37 -8.98
N ARG A 368 18.79 0.12 -7.81
CA ARG A 368 19.33 1.30 -7.13
C ARG A 368 20.47 0.95 -6.19
N ILE A 369 20.58 -0.32 -5.77
CA ILE A 369 21.68 -0.84 -4.95
C ILE A 369 22.13 -2.21 -5.51
N PRO A 370 22.73 -2.25 -6.73
CA PRO A 370 22.98 -3.52 -7.44
C PRO A 370 23.93 -4.48 -6.72
N ALA A 371 24.76 -3.94 -5.82
CA ALA A 371 25.70 -4.72 -5.01
C ALA A 371 25.04 -5.41 -3.80
N SER A 372 23.78 -5.11 -3.49
CA SER A 372 23.04 -5.74 -2.39
C SER A 372 22.27 -6.95 -2.89
N ALA A 373 22.40 -8.07 -2.19
CA ALA A 373 21.62 -9.26 -2.49
C ALA A 373 20.16 -9.10 -1.99
N ALA A 374 19.20 -9.41 -2.85
CA ALA A 374 17.82 -9.61 -2.45
C ALA A 374 17.70 -10.96 -1.71
N THR A 375 16.96 -10.97 -0.60
CA THR A 375 16.83 -12.15 0.26
C THR A 375 15.35 -12.45 0.50
N ARG A 376 15.00 -13.75 0.51
CA ARG A 376 13.65 -14.19 0.91
C ARG A 376 13.41 -13.91 2.39
N ALA A 377 12.17 -13.63 2.76
CA ALA A 377 11.77 -13.77 4.14
C ALA A 377 11.89 -15.25 4.58
N PRO A 378 12.40 -15.55 5.79
CA PRO A 378 12.20 -16.84 6.42
C PRO A 378 10.74 -17.31 6.31
N SER A 379 10.55 -18.59 5.99
CA SER A 379 9.22 -19.22 5.87
C SER A 379 8.39 -19.16 7.16
N CYS A 380 9.01 -18.78 8.29
CA CYS A 380 8.36 -18.62 9.58
C CYS A 380 8.95 -17.41 10.36
N TRP A 381 8.51 -16.19 10.07
CA TRP A 381 8.75 -15.04 10.97
C TRP A 381 7.94 -15.13 12.27
N THR A 382 7.00 -16.06 12.35
CA THR A 382 6.13 -16.31 13.50
C THR A 382 6.84 -16.86 14.75
N CYS A 383 8.16 -17.10 14.72
CA CYS A 383 8.86 -17.87 15.74
C CYS A 383 10.15 -17.24 16.30
N CYS A 384 10.19 -15.91 16.46
CA CYS A 384 11.26 -15.27 17.25
C CYS A 384 10.89 -14.97 18.70
N THR A 385 9.70 -15.35 19.17
CA THR A 385 9.35 -15.28 20.60
C THR A 385 9.09 -16.67 21.16
N ALA A 386 9.99 -17.10 22.05
CA ALA A 386 9.85 -18.17 23.03
C ALA A 386 8.93 -19.36 22.64
N SER A 387 9.59 -20.40 22.09
CA SER A 387 9.30 -21.82 22.25
C SER A 387 8.92 -22.62 20.98
N ARG A 388 9.87 -23.48 20.60
CA ARG A 388 9.82 -24.70 19.77
C ARG A 388 9.62 -24.61 18.25
N THR A 389 10.61 -25.24 17.59
CA THR A 389 10.61 -25.94 16.30
C THR A 389 10.32 -25.13 15.03
N CYS A 390 11.39 -24.62 14.41
CA CYS A 390 11.51 -24.65 12.95
C CYS A 390 12.16 -25.99 12.59
N SER A 391 11.42 -26.90 11.96
CA SER A 391 12.03 -27.99 11.17
C SER A 391 12.24 -27.49 9.75
N PRO A 392 13.38 -27.80 9.11
CA PRO A 392 13.56 -27.54 7.69
C PRO A 392 12.63 -28.46 6.90
N GLY A 393 11.78 -27.86 6.06
CA GLY A 393 11.02 -28.54 5.01
C GLY A 393 11.53 -28.06 3.67
#